data_AF-A0A0M9E156-F1
#
_entry.id   AF-A0A0M9E156-F1
#
_cell.length_a   1.000
_cell.length_b   1.000
_cell.length_c   1.000
_cell.angle_alpha   90.00
_cell.angle_beta   90.00
_cell.angle_gamma   90.00
#
_symmetry.space_group_name_H-M   'P 1'
#
loop_
_entity.id
_entity.type
_entity.pdbx_description
1 polymer ?
#
loop_
_entity_poly.entity_id
_entity_poly.type
_entity_poly.pdbx_seq_one_letter_code
_entity_poly.pdbx_strand_id
1 'polypeptide(L)'
;IDEAHLMSTQSFIDLRLLISHCIDTNLRIKVLLCGQESLSDKLKRYELRDLVNRINVQYYLKTLSKSQTITYIDHRLKSVGVSERIFDTEAKNLIYDYSGGNPRQINNISVACLINAASRKCQKIGEIIVNEAMAEFRLA
;
A
#
# COMPACT_ATOMS: atom_id res chain seq x y z
N ILE A 1 15.40 -1.48 -2.73
CA ILE A 1 15.19 -2.82 -3.32
C ILE A 1 13.74 -3.18 -3.04
N ASP A 2 12.94 -3.24 -4.10
CA ASP A 2 11.55 -3.68 -4.01
C ASP A 2 11.47 -5.20 -4.15
N GLU A 3 10.39 -5.79 -3.65
CA GLU A 3 10.16 -7.23 -3.60
C GLU A 3 11.33 -8.04 -3.02
N ALA A 4 12.00 -7.48 -2.01
CA ALA A 4 13.17 -8.09 -1.37
C ALA A 4 12.88 -9.47 -0.76
N HIS A 5 11.61 -9.80 -0.49
CA HIS A 5 11.20 -11.14 -0.05
C HIS A 5 11.63 -12.25 -1.05
N LEU A 6 11.73 -11.92 -2.34
CA LEU A 6 12.17 -12.82 -3.42
C LEU A 6 13.69 -13.02 -3.48
N MET A 7 14.49 -12.12 -2.88
CA MET A 7 15.96 -12.20 -2.93
C MET A 7 16.47 -13.48 -2.28
N SER A 8 17.43 -14.18 -2.89
CA SER A 8 18.05 -15.35 -2.28
C SER A 8 18.79 -14.99 -0.97
N THR A 9 19.03 -15.97 -0.10
CA THR A 9 19.88 -15.77 1.09
C THR A 9 21.27 -15.27 0.69
N GLN A 10 21.84 -15.82 -0.39
CA GLN A 10 23.15 -15.40 -0.89
C GLN A 10 23.15 -13.91 -1.26
N SER A 11 22.11 -13.43 -1.94
CA SER A 11 21.98 -12.01 -2.31
C SER A 11 21.94 -11.08 -1.09
N PHE A 12 21.38 -11.53 0.04
CA PHE A 12 21.42 -10.77 1.29
C PHE A 12 22.82 -10.76 1.93
N ILE A 13 23.55 -11.88 1.85
CA ILE A 13 24.94 -11.96 2.31
C ILE A 13 25.83 -11.02 1.48
N ASP A 14 25.65 -11.00 0.16
CA ASP A 14 26.39 -10.12 -0.74
C ASP A 14 26.08 -8.64 -0.44
N LEU A 15 24.81 -8.32 -0.19
CA LEU A 15 24.38 -6.98 0.22
C LEU A 15 25.04 -6.55 1.55
N ARG A 16 25.15 -7.46 2.53
CA ARG A 16 25.85 -7.20 3.81
C ARG A 16 27.32 -6.86 3.57
N LEU A 17 28.00 -7.60 2.69
CA LEU A 17 29.40 -7.38 2.36
C LEU A 17 29.58 -6.01 1.68
N LEU A 18 28.70 -5.67 0.74
CA LEU A 18 28.72 -4.37 0.05
C LEU A 18 28.54 -3.21 1.04
N ILE A 19 27.56 -3.29 1.94
CA ILE A 19 27.33 -2.27 2.97
C ILE A 19 28.56 -2.12 3.88
N SER A 20 29.21 -3.23 4.23
CA SER A 20 30.39 -3.21 5.09
C SER A 20 31.57 -2.50 4.40
N HIS A 21 31.82 -2.79 3.12
CA HIS A 21 32.89 -2.15 2.34
C HIS A 21 32.67 -0.65 2.09
N CYS A 22 31.41 -0.21 2.03
CA CYS A 22 31.07 1.20 1.86
C CYS A 22 31.52 2.07 3.05
N ILE A 23 31.60 1.48 4.25
CA ILE A 23 32.09 2.15 5.46
C ILE A 23 33.58 2.52 5.30
N ASP A 24 34.36 1.64 4.69
CA ASP A 24 35.81 1.81 4.52
C ASP A 24 36.17 2.76 3.37
N THR A 25 35.24 3.02 2.44
CA THR A 25 35.49 3.74 1.19
C THR A 25 34.90 5.17 1.14
N ASN A 26 34.43 5.70 2.28
CA ASN A 26 33.69 6.98 2.36
C ASN A 26 32.39 7.05 1.50
N LEU A 27 31.92 5.92 0.98
CA LEU A 27 30.69 5.82 0.19
C LEU A 27 29.48 5.70 1.13
N ARG A 28 28.57 6.67 1.10
CA ARG A 28 27.35 6.65 1.93
C ARG A 28 26.16 6.08 1.16
N ILE A 29 25.94 4.77 1.26
CA ILE A 29 24.76 4.10 0.69
C ILE A 29 23.64 4.00 1.72
N LYS A 30 22.43 4.42 1.34
CA LYS A 30 21.20 4.16 2.10
C LYS A 30 20.41 3.07 1.39
N VAL A 31 20.18 1.95 2.08
CA VAL A 31 19.42 0.82 1.53
C VAL A 31 18.04 0.77 2.19
N LEU A 32 17.00 0.80 1.36
CA LEU A 32 15.63 0.51 1.76
C LEU A 32 15.24 -0.86 1.19
N LEU A 33 14.85 -1.78 2.05
CA LEU A 33 14.31 -3.09 1.68
C LEU A 33 12.79 -3.06 1.84
N CYS A 34 12.07 -3.31 0.75
CA CYS A 34 10.61 -3.38 0.73
C CYS A 34 10.18 -4.77 0.24
N GLY A 35 9.08 -5.29 0.78
CA GLY A 35 8.55 -6.59 0.39
C GLY A 35 7.39 -7.03 1.29
N GLN A 36 6.98 -8.28 1.12
CA GLN A 36 5.89 -8.89 1.88
C GLN A 36 6.35 -9.33 3.29
N GLU A 37 5.40 -9.76 4.13
CA GLU A 37 5.64 -10.24 5.51
C GLU A 37 6.72 -11.34 5.59
N SER A 38 6.76 -12.21 4.58
CA SER A 38 7.75 -13.28 4.45
C SER A 38 9.21 -12.79 4.44
N LEU A 39 9.46 -11.51 4.08
CA LEU A 39 10.77 -10.89 4.21
C LEU A 39 11.24 -10.84 5.66
N SER A 40 10.35 -10.46 6.58
CA SER A 40 10.68 -10.36 8.00
C SER A 40 11.09 -11.73 8.55
N ASP A 41 10.35 -12.78 8.19
CA ASP A 41 10.65 -14.14 8.63
C ASP A 41 11.93 -14.69 8.02
N LYS A 42 12.22 -14.32 6.77
CA LYS A 42 13.48 -14.66 6.12
C LYS A 42 14.67 -13.97 6.80
N LEU A 43 14.54 -12.70 7.14
CA LEU A 43 15.59 -11.94 7.83
C LEU A 43 15.88 -12.48 9.24
N LYS A 44 14.91 -13.08 9.92
CA LYS A 44 15.11 -13.73 11.25
C LYS A 44 15.99 -14.99 11.20
N ARG A 45 16.30 -15.53 10.02
CA ARG A 45 17.15 -16.72 9.88
C ARG A 45 18.56 -16.43 10.42
N TYR A 46 19.15 -17.42 11.08
CA TYR A 46 20.46 -17.29 11.74
C TYR A 46 21.56 -16.77 10.80
N GLU A 47 21.60 -17.27 9.56
CA GLU A 47 22.57 -16.89 8.53
C GLU A 47 22.53 -15.40 8.15
N LEU A 48 21.42 -14.69 8.42
CA LEU A 48 21.24 -13.28 8.09
C LEU A 48 21.35 -12.35 9.31
N ARG A 49 21.69 -12.88 10.50
CA ARG A 49 21.77 -12.11 11.75
C ARG A 49 22.65 -10.88 11.64
N ASP A 50 23.80 -10.99 10.98
CA ASP A 50 24.74 -9.88 10.81
C ASP A 50 24.19 -8.74 9.92
N LEU A 51 23.37 -9.09 8.92
CA LEU A 51 22.70 -8.09 8.09
C LEU A 51 21.61 -7.39 8.91
N VAL A 52 20.80 -8.16 9.65
CA VAL A 52 19.71 -7.61 10.48
C VAL A 52 20.21 -6.64 11.54
N ASN A 53 21.34 -6.94 12.18
CA ASN A 53 21.97 -6.04 13.15
C ASN A 53 22.37 -4.67 12.56
N ARG A 54 22.42 -4.54 11.23
CA ARG A 54 22.70 -3.27 10.52
C ARG A 54 21.43 -2.55 10.07
N ILE A 55 20.26 -3.14 10.25
CA ILE A 55 18.97 -2.52 9.92
C ILE A 55 18.54 -1.66 11.10
N ASN A 56 18.69 -0.34 10.96
CA ASN A 56 18.34 0.61 12.03
C ASN A 56 16.84 0.83 12.18
N VAL A 57 16.07 0.61 11.11
CA VAL A 57 14.62 0.88 11.08
C VAL A 57 13.93 -0.29 10.38
N GLN A 58 12.99 -0.89 11.09
CA GLN A 58 12.04 -1.86 10.54
C GLN A 58 10.63 -1.33 10.76
N TYR A 59 9.82 -1.32 9.71
CA TYR A 59 8.45 -0.83 9.79
C TYR A 59 7.51 -1.77 9.04
N TYR A 60 6.38 -2.07 9.66
CA TYR A 60 5.31 -2.84 9.06
C TYR A 60 4.16 -1.89 8.67
N LEU A 61 3.91 -1.78 7.37
CA LEU A 61 2.83 -0.96 6.82
C LEU A 61 1.49 -1.65 7.06
N LYS A 62 0.73 -1.12 8.02
CA LYS A 62 -0.64 -1.56 8.29
C LYS A 62 -1.62 -0.99 7.26
N THR A 63 -2.79 -1.62 7.15
CA THR A 63 -3.92 -1.03 6.43
C THR A 63 -4.35 0.28 7.11
N LEU A 64 -5.00 1.13 6.33
CA LEU A 64 -5.53 2.41 6.82
C LEU A 64 -6.70 2.15 7.77
N SER A 65 -6.80 2.95 8.83
CA SER A 65 -8.03 3.00 9.63
C SER A 65 -9.20 3.57 8.82
N LYS A 66 -10.41 3.49 9.37
CA LYS A 66 -11.61 4.10 8.76
C LYS A 66 -11.42 5.61 8.51
N SER A 67 -10.91 6.34 9.50
CA SER A 67 -10.64 7.79 9.36
C SER A 67 -9.54 8.09 8.34
N GLN A 68 -8.47 7.29 8.33
CA GLN A 68 -7.40 7.40 7.34
C GLN A 68 -7.89 7.07 5.93
N THR A 69 -8.80 6.12 5.77
CA THR A 69 -9.39 5.74 4.47
C THR A 69 -10.23 6.89 3.90
N ILE A 70 -11.07 7.51 4.72
CA ILE A 70 -11.84 8.71 4.34
C ILE A 70 -10.88 9.81 3.88
N THR A 71 -9.86 10.09 4.70
CA THR A 71 -8.85 11.12 4.41
C THR A 71 -8.06 10.80 3.15
N TYR A 72 -7.76 9.52 2.91
CA TYR A 72 -7.05 9.05 1.73
C TYR A 72 -7.86 9.29 0.46
N ILE A 73 -9.15 8.93 0.46
CA ILE A 73 -10.06 9.17 -0.68
C ILE A 73 -10.14 10.67 -0.97
N ASP A 74 -10.36 11.49 0.06
CA ASP A 74 -10.45 12.95 -0.09
C ASP A 74 -9.15 13.56 -0.60
N HIS A 75 -8.00 13.13 -0.08
CA HIS A 75 -6.69 13.58 -0.53
C HIS A 75 -6.44 13.23 -2.00
N ARG A 76 -6.80 12.01 -2.42
CA ARG A 76 -6.64 11.55 -3.81
C ARG A 76 -7.48 12.37 -4.77
N LEU A 77 -8.74 12.66 -4.43
CA LEU A 77 -9.60 13.54 -5.22
C LEU A 77 -9.06 14.97 -5.29
N LYS A 78 -8.63 15.51 -4.14
CA LYS A 78 -8.03 16.85 -4.07
C LYS A 78 -6.76 16.95 -4.92
N SER A 79 -5.92 15.91 -4.97
CA SER A 79 -4.68 15.92 -5.76
C SER A 79 -4.92 16.02 -7.27
N VAL A 80 -6.12 15.71 -7.76
CA VAL A 80 -6.51 15.85 -9.16
C VAL A 80 -7.42 17.06 -9.40
N GLY A 81 -7.51 17.98 -8.43
CA GLY A 81 -8.25 19.25 -8.55
C GLY A 81 -9.74 19.17 -8.23
N VAL A 82 -10.23 18.05 -7.71
CA VAL A 82 -11.62 17.92 -7.28
C VAL A 82 -11.80 18.61 -5.93
N SER A 83 -12.58 19.70 -5.91
CA SER A 83 -12.98 20.42 -4.69
C SER A 83 -14.37 20.01 -4.18
N GLU A 84 -15.20 19.44 -5.06
CA GLU A 84 -16.54 18.98 -4.72
C GLU A 84 -16.51 17.63 -4.00
N ARG A 85 -17.48 17.43 -3.09
CA ARG A 85 -17.68 16.14 -2.44
C ARG A 85 -18.37 15.18 -3.40
N ILE A 86 -17.56 14.47 -4.19
CA ILE A 86 -18.04 13.42 -5.11
C ILE A 86 -18.51 12.19 -4.32
N PHE A 87 -17.76 11.77 -3.31
CA PHE A 87 -18.17 10.66 -2.44
C PHE A 87 -18.81 11.20 -1.16
N ASP A 88 -20.01 10.73 -0.87
CA ASP A 88 -20.67 10.99 0.41
C ASP A 88 -19.99 10.20 1.54
N THR A 89 -20.19 10.62 2.79
CA THR A 89 -19.55 9.99 3.96
C THR A 89 -19.88 8.50 4.04
N GLU A 90 -21.11 8.14 3.69
CA GLU A 90 -21.62 6.76 3.80
C GLU A 90 -21.01 5.86 2.73
N ALA A 91 -20.77 6.41 1.53
CA ALA A 91 -20.01 5.70 0.50
C ALA A 91 -18.57 5.42 0.94
N LYS A 92 -17.88 6.41 1.54
CA LYS A 92 -16.51 6.22 2.04
C LYS A 92 -16.45 5.20 3.19
N ASN A 93 -17.46 5.20 4.06
CA ASN A 93 -17.60 4.23 5.13
C ASN A 93 -17.75 2.80 4.56
N LEU A 94 -18.62 2.61 3.58
CA LEU A 94 -18.78 1.32 2.89
C LEU A 94 -17.51 0.89 2.15
N ILE A 95 -16.81 1.82 1.48
CA ILE A 95 -15.54 1.51 0.82
C ILE A 95 -14.51 1.00 1.83
N TYR A 96 -14.45 1.57 3.04
CA TYR A 96 -13.60 1.04 4.10
C TYR A 96 -14.03 -0.38 4.50
N ASP A 97 -15.32 -0.59 4.74
CA ASP A 97 -15.86 -1.88 5.18
C ASP A 97 -15.57 -3.00 4.16
N TYR A 98 -15.64 -2.71 2.85
CA TYR A 98 -15.28 -3.66 1.78
C TYR A 98 -13.77 -3.83 1.58
N SER A 99 -12.98 -2.76 1.73
CA SER A 99 -11.53 -2.79 1.44
C SER A 99 -10.66 -3.24 2.61
N GLY A 100 -11.18 -3.21 3.83
CA GLY A 100 -10.39 -3.40 5.06
C GLY A 100 -9.29 -2.36 5.24
N GLY A 101 -9.43 -1.19 4.61
CA GLY A 101 -8.42 -0.13 4.63
C GLY A 101 -7.22 -0.38 3.73
N ASN A 102 -7.23 -1.40 2.86
CA ASN A 102 -6.15 -1.65 1.93
C ASN A 102 -6.17 -0.61 0.78
N PRO A 103 -5.11 0.21 0.58
CA PRO A 103 -5.11 1.26 -0.44
C PRO A 103 -5.38 0.79 -1.86
N ARG A 104 -4.91 -0.41 -2.24
CA ARG A 104 -5.18 -0.98 -3.57
C ARG A 104 -6.67 -1.29 -3.73
N GLN A 105 -7.27 -1.93 -2.72
CA GLN A 105 -8.70 -2.24 -2.75
C GLN A 105 -9.55 -0.96 -2.70
N ILE A 106 -9.19 0.02 -1.87
CA ILE A 106 -9.85 1.33 -1.83
C ILE A 106 -9.88 1.95 -3.24
N ASN A 107 -8.74 1.95 -3.94
CA ASN A 107 -8.66 2.51 -5.29
C ASN A 107 -9.49 1.72 -6.30
N ASN A 108 -9.43 0.40 -6.27
CA ASN A 108 -10.20 -0.44 -7.19
C ASN A 108 -11.70 -0.20 -7.05
N ILE A 109 -12.20 -0.20 -5.81
CA ILE A 109 -13.61 0.06 -5.52
C ILE A 109 -13.99 1.48 -5.94
N SER A 110 -13.15 2.47 -5.60
CA SER A 110 -13.41 3.87 -5.96
C SER A 110 -13.47 4.08 -7.48
N VAL A 111 -12.58 3.44 -8.24
CA VAL A 111 -12.58 3.48 -9.71
C VAL A 111 -13.84 2.85 -10.27
N ALA A 112 -14.25 1.67 -9.77
CA ALA A 112 -15.50 1.04 -10.19
C ALA A 112 -16.71 1.95 -9.92
N CYS A 113 -16.77 2.58 -8.75
CA CYS A 113 -17.82 3.55 -8.41
C CYS A 113 -17.83 4.76 -9.35
N LEU A 114 -16.65 5.32 -9.67
CA LEU A 114 -16.53 6.46 -10.58
C LEU A 114 -16.97 6.12 -12.00
N ILE A 115 -16.61 4.93 -12.51
CA ILE A 115 -17.04 4.46 -13.83
C ILE A 115 -18.56 4.28 -13.86
N ASN A 116 -19.15 3.67 -12.83
CA ASN A 116 -20.59 3.45 -12.74
C ASN A 116 -21.36 4.77 -12.60
N ALA A 117 -20.86 5.71 -11.80
CA ALA A 117 -21.44 7.04 -11.70
C ALA A 117 -21.39 7.80 -13.03
N ALA A 118 -20.25 7.72 -13.74
CA ALA A 118 -20.08 8.35 -15.05
C ALA A 118 -21.05 7.78 -16.11
N SER A 119 -21.24 6.46 -16.16
CA SER A 119 -22.16 5.83 -17.11
C SER A 119 -23.62 6.25 -16.87
N ARG A 120 -23.99 6.53 -15.62
CA ARG A 120 -25.32 7.00 -15.20
C ARG A 120 -25.48 8.52 -15.20
N LYS A 121 -24.43 9.29 -15.55
CA LYS A 121 -24.38 10.76 -15.43
C LYS A 121 -24.68 11.27 -14.01
N CYS A 122 -24.31 10.48 -12.99
CA CYS A 122 -24.45 10.86 -11.60
C CYS A 122 -23.19 11.62 -11.12
N GLN A 123 -23.39 12.77 -10.47
CA GLN A 123 -22.29 13.59 -9.94
C GLN A 123 -21.87 13.19 -8.52
N LYS A 124 -22.68 12.38 -7.83
CA LYS A 124 -22.43 11.95 -6.45
C LYS A 124 -22.45 10.45 -6.31
N ILE A 125 -21.53 9.94 -5.50
CA ILE A 125 -21.38 8.53 -5.16
C ILE A 125 -21.86 8.35 -3.72
N GLY A 126 -23.06 7.79 -3.60
CA GLY A 126 -23.65 7.32 -2.35
C GLY A 126 -23.57 5.79 -2.22
N GLU A 127 -24.24 5.26 -1.21
CA GLU A 127 -24.26 3.83 -0.88
C GLU A 127 -24.69 2.93 -2.04
N ILE A 128 -25.71 3.33 -2.82
CA ILE A 128 -26.27 2.54 -3.91
C ILE A 128 -25.19 2.20 -4.95
N ILE A 129 -24.46 3.22 -5.42
CA ILE A 129 -23.41 3.05 -6.44
C ILE A 129 -22.27 2.16 -5.91
N VAL A 130 -21.94 2.28 -4.63
CA VAL A 130 -20.91 1.42 -4.02
C VAL A 130 -21.36 -0.04 -3.99
N ASN A 131 -22.58 -0.32 -3.54
CA ASN A 131 -23.10 -1.69 -3.49
C ASN A 131 -23.24 -2.32 -4.89
N GLU A 132 -23.68 -1.55 -5.88
CA GLU A 132 -23.74 -2.00 -7.27
C GLU A 132 -22.34 -2.30 -7.84
N ALA A 133 -21.39 -1.38 -7.65
CA ALA A 133 -20.01 -1.58 -8.08
C ALA A 133 -19.40 -2.84 -7.44
N MET A 134 -19.69 -3.11 -6.16
CA MET A 134 -19.23 -4.32 -5.48
C MET A 134 -19.92 -5.60 -5.95
N ALA A 135 -21.18 -5.54 -6.38
CA ALA A 135 -21.87 -6.68 -6.95
C ALA A 135 -21.23 -7.10 -8.29
N GLU A 136 -20.88 -6.13 -9.14
CA GLU A 136 -20.14 -6.38 -10.39
C GLU A 136 -18.73 -6.92 -10.13
N PHE A 137 -18.02 -6.35 -9.14
CA PHE A 137 -16.65 -6.77 -8.80
C PHE A 137 -16.56 -8.22 -8.28
N ARG A 138 -17.63 -8.76 -7.70
CA ARG A 138 -17.70 -10.17 -7.25
C ARG A 138 -17.97 -11.17 -8.36
N LEU A 139 -18.38 -10.70 -9.54
CA LEU A 139 -18.72 -11.54 -10.70
C LEU A 139 -17.54 -11.70 -11.68
N ALA A 140 -16.44 -10.97 -11.46
CA ALA A 140 -15.20 -11.04 -12.24
C ALA A 140 -14.09 -11.78 -11.48
#